data_AF-A0A7I7U8K0-F1
#
_entry.id   AF-A0A7I7U8K0-F1
#
_cell.length_a   1.000
_cell.length_b   1.000
_cell.length_c   1.000
_cell.angle_alpha   90.00
_cell.angle_beta   90.00
_cell.angle_gamma   90.00
#
_symmetry.space_group_name_H-M   'P 1'
#
loop_
_entity.id
_entity.type
_entity.pdbx_description
1 polymer ?
#
loop_
_entity_poly.entity_id
_entity_poly.type
_entity_poly.pdbx_seq_one_letter_code
_entity_poly.pdbx_strand_id
1 'polypeptide(L)'
;MDLVVFLPLLIIMGAFMYFASRRQKKAMQATIDLHNSLQIGDRIHTTSGLQGTITGIGDDYVDVEIAPGVVTTWMKLAVRDRIVDDVEDIDDEAATDLESTGTEITDRPNLNKD
;
A
#
# COMPACT_ATOMS: atom_id res chain seq x y z
N MET A 1 -4.82 -47.24 -11.83
CA MET A 1 -5.67 -47.18 -10.62
C MET A 1 -5.39 -45.92 -9.81
N ASP A 2 -4.24 -45.28 -10.02
CA ASP A 2 -3.68 -44.26 -9.12
C ASP A 2 -4.23 -42.85 -9.36
N LEU A 3 -4.63 -42.53 -10.60
CA LEU A 3 -5.21 -41.23 -10.96
C LEU A 3 -6.48 -40.89 -10.17
N VAL A 4 -7.29 -41.91 -9.83
CA VAL A 4 -8.54 -41.74 -9.08
C VAL A 4 -8.28 -41.38 -7.62
N VAL A 5 -7.13 -41.80 -7.06
CA VAL A 5 -6.72 -41.47 -5.68
C VAL A 5 -6.19 -40.04 -5.58
N PHE A 6 -5.56 -39.53 -6.64
CA PHE A 6 -5.10 -38.13 -6.71
C PHE A 6 -6.21 -37.15 -7.09
N LEU A 7 -7.33 -37.62 -7.65
CA LEU A 7 -8.47 -36.79 -8.05
C LEU A 7 -9.04 -35.93 -6.89
N PRO A 8 -9.34 -36.46 -5.68
CA PRO A 8 -9.80 -35.63 -4.56
C PRO A 8 -8.74 -34.62 -4.09
N LEU A 9 -7.45 -34.99 -4.10
CA LEU A 9 -6.35 -34.09 -3.75
C LEU A 9 -6.23 -32.92 -4.73
N LEU A 10 -6.33 -33.19 -6.03
CA LEU A 10 -6.29 -32.16 -7.09
C LEU A 10 -7.51 -31.23 -7.05
N ILE A 11 -8.69 -31.75 -6.70
CA ILE A 11 -9.89 -30.93 -6.53
C ILE A 11 -9.73 -29.98 -5.34
N ILE A 12 -9.23 -30.47 -4.20
CA ILE A 12 -9.00 -29.62 -3.01
C ILE A 12 -7.92 -28.57 -3.31
N MET A 13 -6.80 -28.99 -3.94
CA MET A 13 -5.72 -28.09 -4.34
C MET A 13 -6.23 -27.01 -5.30
N GLY A 14 -6.99 -27.39 -6.33
CA GLY A 14 -7.58 -26.48 -7.31
C GLY A 14 -8.58 -25.51 -6.69
N ALA A 15 -9.43 -25.99 -5.77
CA ALA A 15 -10.38 -25.15 -5.03
C ALA A 15 -9.65 -24.13 -4.14
N PHE A 16 -8.60 -24.56 -3.43
CA PHE A 16 -7.80 -23.69 -2.58
C PHE A 16 -7.04 -22.64 -3.41
N MET A 17 -6.42 -23.04 -4.52
CA MET A 17 -5.76 -22.15 -5.48
C MET A 17 -6.74 -21.14 -6.10
N TYR A 18 -7.95 -21.57 -6.47
CA TYR A 18 -8.97 -20.68 -7.01
C TYR A 18 -9.40 -19.62 -5.99
N PHE A 19 -9.60 -20.02 -4.73
CA PHE A 19 -9.99 -19.10 -3.66
C PHE A 19 -8.85 -18.15 -3.26
N ALA A 20 -7.62 -18.66 -3.16
CA ALA A 20 -6.43 -17.86 -2.87
C ALA A 20 -6.13 -16.87 -4.00
N SER A 21 -6.18 -17.31 -5.26
CA SER A 21 -5.97 -16.44 -6.43
C SER A 21 -7.02 -15.34 -6.53
N ARG A 22 -8.29 -15.64 -6.20
CA ARG A 22 -9.36 -14.64 -6.19
C ARG A 22 -9.15 -13.58 -5.10
N ARG A 23 -8.63 -13.99 -3.92
CA ARG A 23 -8.28 -13.06 -2.83
C ARG A 23 -7.06 -12.21 -3.17
N GLN A 24 -6.03 -12.80 -3.76
CA GLN A 24 -4.81 -12.10 -4.17
C GLN A 24 -5.05 -11.07 -5.28
N LYS A 25 -5.88 -11.41 -6.29
CA LYS A 25 -6.25 -10.46 -7.34
C LYS A 25 -6.97 -9.24 -6.79
N LYS A 26 -7.86 -9.41 -5.81
CA LYS A 26 -8.59 -8.30 -5.19
C LYS A 26 -7.67 -7.36 -4.40
N ALA A 27 -6.68 -7.91 -3.67
CA ALA A 27 -5.70 -7.11 -2.95
C ALA A 27 -4.80 -6.30 -3.89
N MET A 28 -4.39 -6.90 -5.01
CA MET A 28 -3.59 -6.21 -6.03
C MET A 28 -4.38 -5.11 -6.74
N GLN A 29 -5.67 -5.33 -7.00
CA GLN A 29 -6.56 -4.35 -7.63
C GLN A 29 -6.76 -3.11 -6.74
N ALA A 30 -6.92 -3.30 -5.42
CA ALA A 30 -7.10 -2.19 -4.48
C ALA A 30 -5.87 -1.26 -4.41
N THR A 31 -4.66 -1.82 -4.54
CA THR A 31 -3.41 -1.03 -4.63
C THR A 31 -3.35 -0.23 -5.93
N ILE A 32 -3.87 -0.78 -7.03
CA ILE A 32 -3.95 -0.09 -8.33
C ILE A 32 -4.99 1.05 -8.27
N ASP A 33 -6.14 0.82 -7.63
CA ASP A 33 -7.22 1.79 -7.54
C ASP A 33 -6.85 3.03 -6.70
N LEU A 34 -6.07 2.86 -5.61
CA LEU A 34 -5.56 3.97 -4.81
C LEU A 34 -4.56 4.85 -5.58
N HIS A 35 -3.74 4.25 -6.44
CA HIS A 35 -2.81 5.02 -7.28
C HIS A 35 -3.51 5.79 -8.41
N ASN A 36 -4.70 5.36 -8.82
CA ASN A 36 -5.46 5.99 -9.90
C ASN A 36 -6.24 7.23 -9.45
N SER A 37 -6.43 7.44 -8.14
CA SER A 37 -7.18 8.59 -7.61
C SER A 37 -6.30 9.81 -7.30
N LEU A 38 -4.98 9.70 -7.42
CA LEU A 38 -4.05 10.80 -7.18
C LEU A 38 -4.19 11.89 -8.24
N GLN A 39 -4.24 13.14 -7.82
CA GLN A 39 -4.32 14.30 -8.71
C GLN A 39 -3.17 15.28 -8.47
N ILE A 40 -2.83 16.06 -9.51
CA ILE A 40 -1.86 17.15 -9.39
C ILE A 40 -2.46 18.21 -8.45
N GLY A 41 -1.68 18.66 -7.47
CA GLY A 41 -2.10 19.58 -6.42
C GLY A 41 -2.50 18.89 -5.11
N ASP A 42 -2.63 17.56 -5.10
CA ASP A 42 -2.91 16.82 -3.87
C ASP A 42 -1.72 16.90 -2.91
N ARG A 43 -2.02 17.18 -1.63
CA ARG A 43 -1.06 17.00 -0.54
C ARG A 43 -1.07 15.56 -0.08
N ILE A 44 0.11 14.99 0.11
CA ILE A 44 0.26 13.57 0.42
C ILE A 44 1.22 13.35 1.58
N HIS A 45 1.04 12.24 2.28
CA HIS A 45 2.06 11.63 3.12
C HIS A 45 2.70 10.45 2.40
N THR A 46 4.04 10.37 2.46
CA THR A 46 4.76 9.19 2.03
C THR A 46 4.87 8.18 3.16
N THR A 47 5.14 6.92 2.82
CA THR A 47 5.36 5.85 3.80
C THR A 47 6.52 6.11 4.75
N SER A 48 7.49 6.95 4.36
CA SER A 48 8.62 7.35 5.21
C SER A 48 8.32 8.54 6.14
N GLY A 49 7.09 9.07 6.11
CA GLY A 49 6.68 10.24 6.90
C GLY A 49 7.01 11.60 6.28
N LEU A 50 7.37 11.65 4.99
CA LEU A 50 7.56 12.91 4.27
C LEU A 50 6.21 13.45 3.82
N GLN A 51 6.01 14.76 3.97
CA GLN A 51 4.86 15.48 3.44
C GLN A 51 5.28 16.29 2.20
N GLY A 52 4.43 16.30 1.19
CA GLY A 52 4.68 17.10 -0.01
C GLY A 52 3.41 17.28 -0.84
N THR A 53 3.56 18.01 -1.95
CA THR A 53 2.48 18.27 -2.90
C THR A 53 2.81 17.66 -4.25
N ILE A 54 1.85 16.96 -4.86
CA ILE A 54 2.04 16.37 -6.19
C ILE A 54 2.06 17.49 -7.23
N THR A 55 3.15 17.59 -8.00
CA THR A 55 3.30 18.55 -9.10
C THR A 55 3.24 17.88 -10.48
N GLY A 56 3.42 16.56 -10.54
CA GLY A 56 3.36 15.78 -11.77
C GLY A 56 2.99 14.31 -11.51
N ILE A 57 2.32 13.69 -12.46
CA ILE A 57 1.91 12.27 -12.39
C ILE A 57 2.31 11.59 -13.69
N GLY A 58 3.13 10.54 -13.57
CA GLY A 58 3.44 9.60 -14.64
C GLY A 58 2.67 8.29 -14.48
N ASP A 59 3.01 7.26 -15.24
CA ASP A 59 2.34 5.95 -15.15
C ASP A 59 2.71 5.21 -13.86
N ASP A 60 4.00 5.17 -13.49
CA ASP A 60 4.52 4.45 -12.31
C ASP A 60 5.15 5.38 -11.25
N TYR A 61 5.27 6.66 -11.55
CA TYR A 61 5.94 7.66 -10.71
C TYR A 61 5.07 8.91 -10.48
N VAL A 62 5.43 9.66 -9.46
CA VAL A 62 4.87 10.97 -9.10
C VAL A 62 5.99 11.94 -8.80
N ASP A 63 5.81 13.17 -9.23
CA ASP A 63 6.69 14.27 -8.88
C ASP A 63 6.11 15.00 -7.68
N VAL A 64 6.90 15.10 -6.62
CA VAL A 64 6.49 15.64 -5.32
C VAL A 64 7.37 16.84 -4.99
N GLU A 65 6.74 17.99 -4.78
CA GLU A 65 7.38 19.19 -4.25
C GLU A 65 7.42 19.13 -2.71
N ILE A 66 8.62 19.24 -2.17
CA ILE A 66 8.90 19.09 -0.72
C ILE A 66 9.28 20.42 -0.05
N ALA A 67 9.69 21.39 -0.86
CA ALA A 67 10.05 22.76 -0.48
C ALA A 67 9.91 23.63 -1.73
N PRO A 68 9.81 24.97 -1.60
CA PRO A 68 9.60 25.86 -2.75
C PRO A 68 10.63 25.64 -3.87
N GLY A 69 10.16 25.16 -5.02
CA GLY A 69 11.00 24.87 -6.18
C GLY A 69 11.85 23.60 -6.09
N VAL A 70 11.71 22.80 -5.04
CA VAL A 70 12.39 21.51 -4.87
C VAL A 70 11.42 20.38 -5.19
N VAL A 71 11.52 19.88 -6.42
CA VAL A 71 10.71 18.77 -6.93
C VAL A 71 11.56 17.51 -7.00
N THR A 72 11.00 16.41 -6.51
CA THR A 72 11.66 15.09 -6.47
C THR A 72 10.72 14.03 -7.03
N THR A 73 11.26 13.05 -7.76
CA THR A 73 10.46 11.99 -8.38
C THR A 73 10.48 10.73 -7.51
N TRP A 74 9.30 10.22 -7.18
CA TRP A 74 9.09 9.05 -6.34
C TRP A 74 8.20 8.02 -7.06
N MET A 75 8.28 6.76 -6.66
CA MET A 75 7.34 5.74 -7.14
C MET A 75 5.95 6.02 -6.58
N LYS A 76 4.88 5.75 -7.36
CA LYS A 76 3.49 5.87 -6.84
C LYS A 76 3.26 5.09 -5.55
N LEU A 77 3.91 3.93 -5.42
CA LEU A 77 3.91 3.07 -4.23
C LEU A 77 4.47 3.74 -2.96
N ALA A 78 5.19 4.85 -3.10
CA ALA A 78 5.72 5.59 -1.95
C ALA A 78 4.65 6.48 -1.29
N VAL A 79 3.51 6.70 -1.96
CA VAL A 79 2.38 7.49 -1.44
C VAL A 79 1.52 6.62 -0.55
N ARG A 80 1.33 7.05 0.70
CA ARG A 80 0.55 6.31 1.71
C ARG A 80 -0.90 6.78 1.75
N ASP A 81 -1.09 8.08 1.94
CA ASP A 81 -2.41 8.71 2.06
C ASP A 81 -2.40 10.15 1.52
N ARG A 82 -3.58 10.60 1.09
CA ARG A 82 -3.83 12.00 0.72
C ARG A 82 -4.33 12.75 1.94
N ILE A 83 -3.80 13.95 2.14
CA ILE A 83 -4.19 14.86 3.18
C ILE A 83 -5.41 15.62 2.70
N VAL A 84 -6.57 15.32 3.30
CA VAL A 84 -7.78 16.10 3.15
C VAL A 84 -7.78 17.12 4.28
N ASP A 85 -7.75 18.41 3.95
CA ASP A 85 -7.97 19.44 4.96
C ASP A 85 -9.48 19.46 5.26
N ASP A 86 -9.89 18.77 6.31
CA ASP A 86 -11.23 18.92 6.88
C ASP A 86 -11.36 20.30 7.53
N VAL A 87 -11.69 21.31 6.73
CA VAL A 87 -12.38 22.49 7.24
C VAL A 87 -13.86 22.17 7.30
N GLU A 88 -14.26 21.67 8.48
CA GLU A 88 -15.63 21.47 8.96
C GLU A 88 -16.52 20.56 8.10
N ASP A 89 -16.57 19.28 8.42
CA ASP A 89 -17.84 18.61 8.73
C ASP A 89 -17.56 17.39 9.61
N ILE A 90 -18.07 17.48 10.83
CA ILE A 90 -18.15 16.37 11.78
C ILE A 90 -19.20 15.42 11.20
N ASP A 91 -18.78 14.30 10.62
CA ASP A 91 -19.62 13.11 10.54
C ASP A 91 -18.73 11.88 10.77
N ASP A 92 -18.83 11.38 12.00
CA ASP A 92 -18.35 10.07 12.43
C ASP A 92 -18.86 8.99 11.46
N GLU A 93 -17.95 8.27 10.80
CA GLU A 93 -17.95 6.80 10.58
C GLU A 93 -17.11 6.41 9.36
N ALA A 94 -15.81 6.21 9.57
CA ALA A 94 -15.02 5.23 8.84
C ALA A 94 -13.69 4.96 9.56
N ALA A 95 -13.75 4.36 10.76
CA ALA A 95 -12.61 3.62 11.29
C ALA A 95 -12.40 2.38 10.41
N THR A 96 -11.66 2.51 9.31
CA THR A 96 -11.11 1.34 8.62
C THR A 96 -9.79 0.99 9.27
N ASP A 97 -9.82 -0.08 10.05
CA ASP A 97 -8.68 -0.78 10.62
C ASP A 97 -7.55 -0.94 9.59
N LEU A 98 -6.56 -0.06 9.66
CA LEU A 98 -5.25 -0.29 9.04
C LEU A 98 -4.35 -0.87 10.13
N GLU A 99 -4.46 -2.19 10.32
CA GLU A 99 -3.50 -2.96 11.09
C GLU A 99 -2.14 -2.90 10.37
N SER A 100 -1.33 -1.92 10.78
CA SER A 100 0.05 -1.76 10.34
C SER A 100 0.90 -2.87 10.95
N THR A 101 1.05 -4.00 10.25
CA THR A 101 2.12 -4.97 10.54
C THR A 101 3.48 -4.38 10.13
N GLY A 102 3.97 -3.44 10.94
CA GLY A 102 5.34 -2.96 10.86
C GLY A 102 6.27 -4.00 11.47
N THR A 103 7.01 -4.72 10.63
CA THR A 103 8.13 -5.54 11.11
C THR A 103 9.21 -4.62 11.66
N GLU A 104 9.33 -4.54 12.97
CA GLU A 104 10.35 -3.78 13.69
C GLU A 104 11.71 -4.47 13.50
N ILE A 105 12.52 -4.00 12.55
CA ILE A 105 13.93 -4.42 12.40
C ILE A 105 14.82 -3.39 13.10
N THR A 106 14.80 -3.38 14.43
CA THR A 106 15.88 -2.76 15.23
C THR A 106 16.11 -3.52 16.53
N ASP A 107 16.53 -4.78 16.45
CA ASP A 107 17.33 -5.36 17.54
C ASP A 107 18.80 -5.32 17.13
N ARG A 108 19.52 -4.30 17.62
CA ARG A 108 20.99 -4.30 17.61
C ARG A 108 21.41 -4.91 18.94
N PRO A 109 21.98 -6.13 18.99
CA PRO A 109 22.49 -6.66 20.24
C PRO A 109 23.61 -5.75 20.75
N ASN A 110 23.37 -5.15 21.91
CA ASN A 110 24.34 -4.33 22.62
C ASN A 110 25.52 -5.20 23.07
N LEU A 111 26.59 -5.22 22.27
CA LEU A 111 27.85 -5.86 22.62
C LEU A 111 28.72 -4.85 23.37
N ASN A 112 28.32 -4.51 24.58
CA ASN A 112 29.25 -4.00 25.58
C ASN A 112 29.15 -4.90 26.81
N LYS A 113 30.17 -5.75 26.97
CA LYS A 113 30.43 -6.48 28.19
C LYS A 113 31.93 -6.47 28.41
N ASP A 114 32.30 -5.99 29.59
CA ASP A 114 33.65 -5.89 30.14
C ASP A 114 34.49 -7.17 29.98
#